data_AF-A0A929E4M6-F1
#
_entry.id   AF-A0A929E4M6-F1
#
_cell.length_a   1.000
_cell.length_b   1.000
_cell.length_c   1.000
_cell.angle_alpha   90.00
_cell.angle_beta   90.00
_cell.angle_gamma   90.00
#
_symmetry.space_group_name_H-M   'P 1'
#
loop_
_entity.id
_entity.type
_entity.pdbx_description
1 polymer ?
#
loop_
_entity_poly.entity_id
_entity_poly.type
_entity_poly.pdbx_seq_one_letter_code
_entity_poly.pdbx_strand_id
1 'polypeptide(L)'
;MVKGKSDKIYRLRRDNRSQSFSSQTKPRVIAITSGKGGVGKTNAVGNIAIACQRMGKKVLIFDADLGLANIDIIFGLNPKHTIAEVIKGEKELSQI
;
A
#
# COMPACT_ATOMS: atom_id res chain seq x y z
N MET A 1 28.45 35.72 28.61
CA MET A 1 27.08 35.13 28.59
C MET A 1 26.59 35.08 27.15
N VAL A 2 26.86 33.98 26.42
CA VAL A 2 26.44 33.79 25.01
C VAL A 2 25.60 32.50 24.94
N LYS A 3 24.29 32.61 25.16
CA LYS A 3 23.34 31.47 25.20
C LYS A 3 22.33 31.56 24.04
N GLY A 4 22.75 31.35 22.79
CA GLY A 4 21.79 31.42 21.67
C GLY A 4 22.16 30.70 20.37
N LYS A 5 23.45 30.61 20.01
CA LYS A 5 23.87 29.92 18.77
C LYS A 5 24.11 28.43 18.95
N SER A 6 24.56 27.99 20.12
CA SER A 6 24.91 26.59 20.38
C SER A 6 23.69 25.68 20.42
N ASP A 7 22.58 26.11 21.03
CA ASP A 7 21.36 25.31 21.21
C ASP A 7 20.70 24.92 19.88
N LYS A 8 20.85 25.77 18.85
CA LYS A 8 20.32 25.51 17.51
C LYS A 8 21.08 24.37 16.82
N ILE A 9 22.41 24.32 16.96
CA ILE A 9 23.24 23.23 16.42
C ILE A 9 22.98 21.91 17.16
N TYR A 10 22.78 21.97 18.49
CA TYR A 10 22.40 20.80 19.27
C TYR A 10 21.02 20.27 18.91
N ARG A 11 20.02 21.12 18.61
CA ARG A 11 18.70 20.71 18.08
C ARG A 11 18.79 20.10 16.68
N LEU A 12 19.49 20.74 15.76
CA LEU A 12 19.69 20.24 14.38
C LEU A 12 20.41 18.88 14.32
N ARG A 13 21.29 18.58 15.29
CA ARG A 13 21.92 17.26 15.43
C ARG A 13 21.03 16.21 16.10
N ARG A 14 20.01 16.62 16.86
CA ARG A 14 19.06 15.72 17.52
C ARG A 14 17.99 15.24 16.56
N ASP A 15 17.47 16.14 15.72
CA ASP A 15 16.42 15.82 14.75
C ASP A 15 16.89 14.89 13.63
N ASN A 16 18.19 14.88 13.32
CA ASN A 16 18.79 13.96 12.33
C ASN A 16 19.18 12.58 12.88
N ARG A 17 19.04 12.32 14.19
CA ARG A 17 19.50 11.06 14.82
C ARG A 17 18.40 10.02 15.08
N SER A 18 17.18 10.27 14.61
CA SER A 18 16.03 9.39 14.87
C SER A 18 15.38 8.79 13.62
N GLN A 19 15.92 9.00 12.43
CA GLN A 19 15.60 8.12 11.29
C GLN A 19 16.57 6.95 11.29
N SER A 20 16.51 6.14 12.35
CA SER A 20 16.90 4.74 12.21
C SER A 20 15.95 4.16 11.17
N PHE A 21 16.41 3.99 9.93
CA PHE A 21 15.76 3.13 8.97
C PHE A 21 15.70 1.74 9.63
N SER A 22 14.57 1.46 10.29
CA SER A 22 14.23 0.11 10.74
C SER A 22 14.48 -0.80 9.55
N SER A 23 15.16 -1.93 9.76
CA SER A 23 15.37 -2.95 8.73
C SER A 23 14.06 -3.13 7.95
N GLN A 24 14.01 -2.58 6.73
CA GLN A 24 12.76 -2.51 5.99
C GLN A 24 12.37 -3.94 5.65
N THR A 25 11.39 -4.46 6.39
CA THR A 25 10.82 -5.77 6.12
C THR A 25 10.21 -5.70 4.73
N LYS A 26 10.86 -6.33 3.75
CA LYS A 26 10.32 -6.40 2.39
C LYS A 26 8.94 -7.06 2.44
N PRO A 27 7.91 -6.50 1.78
CA PRO A 27 6.62 -7.14 1.73
C PRO A 27 6.74 -8.47 0.98
N ARG A 28 5.99 -9.48 1.42
CA ARG A 28 5.81 -10.71 0.63
C ARG A 28 4.81 -10.41 -0.49
N VAL A 29 5.21 -10.65 -1.74
CA VAL A 29 4.38 -10.44 -2.92
C VAL A 29 3.91 -11.81 -3.43
N ILE A 30 2.61 -11.96 -3.66
CA ILE A 30 1.99 -13.20 -4.14
C ILE A 30 1.10 -12.84 -5.33
N ALA A 31 1.37 -13.44 -6.50
CA ALA A 31 0.53 -13.33 -7.67
C ALA A 31 -0.39 -14.55 -7.77
N ILE A 32 -1.71 -14.31 -7.90
CA ILE A 32 -2.72 -15.36 -8.10
C ILE A 32 -3.24 -15.24 -9.54
N THR A 33 -3.03 -16.28 -10.35
CA THR A 33 -3.37 -16.30 -11.78
C THR A 33 -4.03 -17.61 -12.22
N SER A 34 -4.61 -17.63 -13.41
CA SER A 34 -5.17 -18.84 -14.06
C SER A 34 -5.36 -18.60 -15.55
N GLY A 35 -5.26 -19.65 -16.37
CA GLY A 35 -5.54 -19.58 -17.81
C GLY A 35 -7.02 -19.51 -18.21
N LYS A 36 -7.97 -19.68 -17.28
CA LYS A 36 -9.42 -19.72 -17.58
C LYS A 36 -10.22 -18.69 -16.77
N GLY A 37 -11.27 -18.12 -17.38
CA GLY A 37 -12.25 -17.27 -16.70
C GLY A 37 -13.11 -18.06 -15.70
N GLY A 38 -13.60 -17.39 -14.64
CA GLY A 38 -14.59 -17.98 -13.73
C GLY A 38 -14.08 -19.02 -12.71
N VAL A 39 -12.78 -19.30 -12.64
CA VAL A 39 -12.23 -20.29 -11.68
C VAL A 39 -12.18 -19.84 -10.21
N GLY A 40 -12.69 -18.63 -9.91
CA GLY A 40 -12.76 -18.12 -8.53
C GLY A 40 -11.50 -17.41 -8.01
N LYS A 41 -10.59 -16.94 -8.89
CA LYS A 41 -9.37 -16.21 -8.49
C LYS A 41 -9.64 -15.06 -7.53
N THR A 42 -10.58 -14.17 -7.87
CA THR A 42 -10.89 -12.98 -7.07
C THR A 42 -11.45 -13.37 -5.69
N ASN A 43 -12.26 -14.43 -5.62
CA ASN A 43 -12.74 -14.98 -4.36
C ASN A 43 -11.58 -15.52 -3.50
N ALA A 44 -10.62 -16.23 -4.11
CA ALA A 44 -9.44 -16.72 -3.40
C ALA A 44 -8.58 -15.54 -2.89
N VAL A 45 -8.32 -14.53 -3.72
CA VAL A 45 -7.59 -13.30 -3.33
C VAL A 45 -8.24 -12.64 -2.12
N GLY A 46 -9.56 -12.40 -2.17
CA GLY A 46 -10.29 -11.73 -1.10
C GLY A 46 -10.25 -12.50 0.22
N ASN A 47 -10.49 -13.82 0.19
CA ASN A 47 -10.47 -14.65 1.39
C ASN A 47 -9.05 -14.81 1.97
N ILE A 48 -8.03 -14.96 1.13
CA ILE A 48 -6.63 -15.01 1.58
C ILE A 48 -6.25 -13.69 2.26
N ALA A 49 -6.68 -12.55 1.70
CA ALA A 49 -6.43 -11.25 2.28
C ALA A 49 -7.10 -11.09 3.66
N ILE A 50 -8.37 -11.48 3.80
CA ILE A 50 -9.08 -11.49 5.08
C ILE A 50 -8.38 -12.40 6.09
N ALA A 51 -7.97 -13.61 5.69
CA ALA A 51 -7.28 -14.54 6.57
C ALA A 51 -5.93 -13.95 7.06
N CYS A 52 -5.14 -13.37 6.17
CA CYS A 52 -3.89 -12.69 6.51
C CYS A 52 -4.12 -11.51 7.46
N GLN A 53 -5.17 -10.72 7.22
CA GLN A 53 -5.55 -9.60 8.07
C GLN A 53 -5.95 -10.09 9.48
N ARG A 54 -6.74 -11.16 9.59
CA ARG A 54 -7.10 -11.80 10.87
C ARG A 54 -5.89 -12.31 11.66
N MET A 55 -4.80 -12.66 10.97
CA MET A 55 -3.50 -13.00 11.58
C MET A 55 -2.64 -11.78 11.96
N GLY A 56 -3.20 -10.57 11.89
CA GLY A 56 -2.51 -9.32 12.25
C GLY A 56 -1.52 -8.82 11.19
N LYS A 57 -1.61 -9.29 9.94
CA LYS A 57 -0.75 -8.81 8.84
C LYS A 57 -1.35 -7.56 8.19
N LYS A 58 -0.49 -6.62 7.80
CA LYS A 58 -0.85 -5.54 6.87
C LYS A 58 -0.90 -6.13 5.46
N VAL A 59 -2.06 -6.00 4.80
CA VAL A 59 -2.32 -6.60 3.49
C VAL A 59 -2.72 -5.50 2.53
N LEU A 60 -2.14 -5.55 1.32
CA LEU A 60 -2.55 -4.76 0.17
C LEU A 60 -3.01 -5.74 -0.90
N ILE A 61 -4.20 -5.53 -1.44
CA ILE A 61 -4.66 -6.23 -2.65
C ILE A 61 -4.44 -5.28 -3.82
N PHE A 62 -3.83 -5.79 -4.88
CA PHE A 62 -3.69 -5.11 -6.14
C PHE A 62 -4.47 -5.89 -7.19
N ASP A 63 -5.61 -5.35 -7.63
CA ASP A 63 -6.41 -5.93 -8.70
C ASP A 63 -5.80 -5.52 -10.04
N ALA A 64 -5.16 -6.48 -10.72
CA ALA A 64 -4.53 -6.26 -12.01
C ALA A 64 -5.51 -6.45 -13.19
N ASP A 65 -6.78 -6.77 -12.92
CA ASP A 65 -7.83 -6.88 -13.93
C ASP A 65 -8.46 -5.49 -14.18
N LEU A 66 -7.75 -4.65 -14.96
CA LEU A 66 -8.18 -3.26 -15.23
C LEU A 66 -9.44 -3.14 -16.11
N GLY A 67 -9.88 -4.25 -16.73
CA GLY A 67 -11.04 -4.26 -17.63
C GLY A 67 -12.34 -4.71 -16.95
N LEU A 68 -12.23 -5.59 -15.94
CA LEU A 68 -13.34 -6.14 -15.18
C LEU A 68 -12.92 -6.30 -13.71
N ALA A 69 -12.51 -5.19 -13.08
CA ALA A 69 -12.16 -5.19 -11.68
C ALA A 69 -13.34 -5.78 -10.88
N ASN A 70 -13.05 -6.78 -10.06
CA ASN A 70 -14.07 -7.54 -9.35
C ASN A 70 -13.88 -7.44 -7.83
N ILE A 71 -12.74 -6.91 -7.36
CA ILE A 71 -12.44 -6.85 -5.94
C ILE A 71 -13.30 -5.82 -5.21
N ASP A 72 -13.58 -4.70 -5.86
CA ASP A 72 -14.50 -3.66 -5.41
C ASP A 72 -15.91 -4.21 -5.28
N ILE A 73 -16.39 -4.97 -6.26
CA ILE A 73 -17.70 -5.64 -6.22
C ILE A 73 -17.79 -6.61 -5.04
N ILE A 74 -16.80 -7.49 -4.88
CA ILE A 74 -16.79 -8.49 -3.79
C ILE A 74 -16.78 -7.84 -2.41
N PHE A 75 -16.12 -6.68 -2.26
CA PHE A 75 -16.07 -5.94 -1.00
C PHE A 75 -17.12 -4.83 -0.89
N GLY A 76 -18.01 -4.66 -1.87
CA GLY A 76 -19.02 -3.60 -1.88
C GLY A 76 -18.45 -2.18 -1.86
N LEU A 77 -17.28 -1.99 -2.48
CA LEU A 77 -16.60 -0.70 -2.56
C LEU A 77 -17.11 0.09 -3.77
N ASN A 78 -17.15 1.42 -3.64
CA ASN A 78 -17.41 2.34 -4.75
C ASN A 78 -16.26 3.35 -4.86
N PRO A 79 -15.11 2.94 -5.43
CA PRO A 79 -13.93 3.78 -5.50
C PRO A 79 -14.17 4.98 -6.42
N LYS A 80 -13.87 6.19 -5.93
CA LYS A 80 -13.96 7.42 -6.74
C LYS A 80 -12.83 7.55 -7.75
N HIS A 81 -11.71 6.89 -7.47
CA HIS A 81 -10.50 6.92 -8.27
C HIS A 81 -9.92 5.53 -8.42
N THR A 82 -9.31 5.25 -9.57
CA THR A 82 -8.68 3.95 -9.85
C THR A 82 -7.22 4.12 -10.27
N ILE A 83 -6.46 3.02 -10.27
CA ILE A 83 -5.09 3.00 -10.77
C ILE A 83 -5.00 3.39 -12.26
N ALA A 84 -6.10 3.26 -13.02
CA ALA A 84 -6.12 3.67 -14.41
C ALA A 84 -5.87 5.18 -14.59
N GLU A 85 -6.40 6.02 -13.69
CA GLU A 85 -6.13 7.48 -13.69
C GLU A 85 -4.64 7.77 -13.44
N VAL A 86 -3.99 6.98 -12.57
CA VAL A 86 -2.55 7.10 -12.30
C VAL A 86 -1.73 6.67 -13.52
N ILE A 87 -2.09 5.55 -14.17
CA ILE A 87 -1.41 5.06 -15.36
C ILE A 87 -1.51 6.06 -16.53
N LYS A 88 -2.62 6.79 -16.63
CA LYS A 88 -2.81 7.85 -17.63
C LYS A 88 -2.09 9.16 -17.28
N GLY A 89 -1.51 9.27 -16.08
CA GLY A 89 -0.89 10.50 -15.59
C GLY A 89 -1.88 11.60 -15.19
N GLU A 90 -3.15 11.24 -14.99
CA GLU A 90 -4.20 12.19 -14.56
C GLU A 90 -4.13 12.45 -13.05
N LYS A 91 -3.57 11.50 -12.29
CA LYS A 91 -3.38 11.57 -10.83
C LYS A 91 -2.07 10.95 -10.40
N GLU A 92 -1.54 11.42 -9.28
CA GLU A 92 -0.47 10.76 -8.53
C GLU A 92 -1.03 9.59 -7.72
N LEU A 93 -0.20 8.57 -7.45
CA LEU A 93 -0.61 7.40 -6.64
C LEU A 93 -1.08 7.79 -5.23
N SER A 94 -0.59 8.92 -4.69
CA SER A 94 -1.01 9.46 -3.40
C SER A 94 -2.40 10.11 -3.39
N GLN A 95 -3.02 10.28 -4.56
CA GLN A 95 -4.30 10.97 -4.75
C GLN A 95 -5.48 10.03 -5.04
N ILE A 96 -5.24 8.72 -5.07
CA ILE A 96 -6.26 7.70 -5.31
C ILE A 96 -6.53 6.85 -4.05
#